data_AF-A0A9X3YMU8-F1
#
_entry.id   AF-A0A9X3YMU8-F1
#
_cell.length_a   1.000
_cell.length_b   1.000
_cell.length_c   1.000
_cell.angle_alpha   90.00
_cell.angle_beta   90.00
_cell.angle_gamma   90.00
#
_symmetry.space_group_name_H-M   'P 1'
#
loop_
_entity.id
_entity.type
_entity.pdbx_description
1 polymer ?
#
loop_
_entity_poly.entity_id
_entity_poly.type
_entity_poly.pdbx_seq_one_letter_code
_entity_poly.pdbx_strand_id
1 'polypeptide(L)'
;MKTTRNILLSALLAALGACTWVKLDEPGKAVHVAYDGRVDGCRALGEIGVSVKDRVGPYERNSLKVKDELETLARNEAASMQADTIAAKGEPHDGEQRFGAYACGRRAAAAPSRQQPPASKDGAETYPVKD
;
A
#
# COMPACT_ATOMS: atom_id res chain seq x y z
N MET A 1 3.81 -0.67 -47.36
CA MET A 1 3.82 0.60 -46.58
C MET A 1 2.61 0.76 -45.64
N LYS A 2 1.36 0.39 -46.03
CA LYS A 2 0.19 0.47 -45.12
C LYS A 2 0.25 -0.50 -43.93
N THR A 3 0.72 -1.74 -44.15
CA THR A 3 0.84 -2.78 -43.12
C THR A 3 1.89 -2.44 -42.05
N THR A 4 3.04 -1.87 -42.45
CA THR A 4 4.10 -1.44 -41.52
C THR A 4 3.64 -0.30 -40.59
N ARG A 5 2.83 0.63 -41.10
CA ARG A 5 2.24 1.72 -40.31
C ARG A 5 1.22 1.20 -39.29
N ASN A 6 0.41 0.22 -39.67
CA ASN A 6 -0.55 -0.40 -38.75
C ASN A 6 0.15 -1.20 -37.64
N ILE A 7 1.24 -1.90 -37.94
CA ILE A 7 2.04 -2.63 -36.92
C ILE A 7 2.68 -1.65 -35.91
N LEU A 8 3.21 -0.52 -36.37
CA LEU A 8 3.77 0.52 -35.50
C LEU A 8 2.73 1.15 -34.57
N LEU A 9 1.51 1.39 -35.07
CA LEU A 9 0.39 1.89 -34.25
C LEU A 9 -0.03 0.86 -33.20
N SER A 10 -0.13 -0.42 -33.56
CA SER A 10 -0.47 -1.50 -32.62
C SER A 10 0.57 -1.67 -31.50
N ALA A 11 1.87 -1.55 -31.83
CA ALA A 11 2.95 -1.62 -30.85
C ALA A 11 2.94 -0.44 -29.87
N LEU A 12 2.59 0.77 -30.34
CA LEU A 12 2.50 1.96 -29.49
C LEU A 12 1.31 1.90 -28.53
N LEU A 13 0.17 1.33 -28.94
CA LEU A 13 -1.00 1.11 -28.09
C LEU A 13 -0.75 0.06 -27.00
N ALA A 14 0.06 -0.98 -27.28
CA ALA A 14 0.44 -1.99 -26.29
C ALA A 14 1.38 -1.46 -25.19
N ALA A 15 2.16 -0.42 -25.48
CA ALA A 15 3.08 0.20 -24.53
C ALA A 15 2.39 1.05 -23.43
N LEU A 16 1.09 1.34 -23.57
CA LEU A 16 0.32 2.13 -22.60
C LEU A 16 -0.14 1.31 -21.36
N GLY A 17 0.15 0.00 -21.30
CA GLY A 17 -0.27 -0.90 -20.22
C GLY A 17 0.56 -0.84 -18.92
N ALA A 18 1.57 0.02 -18.83
CA ALA A 18 2.54 0.02 -17.72
C ALA A 18 2.10 0.74 -16.42
N CYS A 19 0.81 1.10 -16.27
CA CYS A 19 0.30 1.90 -15.14
C CYS A 19 -0.36 1.06 -14.04
N THR A 20 0.17 -0.11 -13.68
CA THR A 20 -0.43 -0.96 -12.63
C THR A 20 0.28 -0.78 -11.29
N TRP A 21 0.01 0.37 -10.65
CA TRP A 21 0.25 0.56 -9.21
C TRP A 21 -1.07 0.24 -8.48
N VAL A 22 -1.03 -0.65 -7.49
CA VAL A 22 -2.25 -0.98 -6.74
C VAL A 22 -2.58 0.17 -5.80
N LYS A 23 -3.82 0.66 -5.90
CA LYS A 23 -4.32 1.71 -5.02
C LYS A 23 -4.82 1.10 -3.73
N LEU A 24 -4.70 1.85 -2.65
CA LEU A 24 -5.32 1.49 -1.39
C LEU A 24 -6.84 1.56 -1.53
N ASP A 25 -7.51 0.44 -1.32
CA ASP A 25 -8.96 0.32 -1.42
C ASP A 25 -9.65 0.90 -0.18
N GLU A 26 -10.93 1.29 -0.30
CA GLU A 26 -11.70 1.82 0.83
C GLU A 26 -11.69 0.87 2.06
N PRO A 27 -11.92 -0.45 1.90
CA PRO A 27 -11.77 -1.38 3.02
C PRO A 27 -10.33 -1.47 3.55
N GLY A 28 -9.32 -1.37 2.67
CA GLY A 28 -7.91 -1.38 3.07
C GLY A 28 -7.52 -0.17 3.92
N LYS A 29 -8.15 1.00 3.71
CA LYS A 29 -7.99 2.17 4.60
C LYS A 29 -8.39 1.85 6.03
N ALA A 30 -9.36 0.95 6.21
CA ALA A 30 -9.82 0.42 7.47
C ALA A 30 -8.90 -0.68 8.07
N VAL A 31 -7.71 -0.92 7.54
CA VAL A 31 -6.71 -1.82 8.15
C VAL A 31 -5.58 -1.00 8.80
N HIS A 32 -5.20 -1.34 10.04
CA HIS A 32 -4.15 -0.68 10.81
C HIS A 32 -2.84 -1.43 10.64
N VAL A 33 -1.72 -0.72 10.66
CA VAL A 33 -0.39 -1.34 10.58
C VAL A 33 0.28 -1.20 11.95
N ALA A 34 0.50 -2.32 12.63
CA ALA A 34 1.23 -2.38 13.88
C ALA A 34 2.73 -2.32 13.59
N TYR A 35 3.25 -1.11 13.33
CA TYR A 35 4.67 -0.88 13.03
C TYR A 35 5.62 -1.29 14.16
N ASP A 36 5.14 -1.25 15.40
CA ASP A 36 5.87 -1.69 16.59
C ASP A 36 5.75 -3.20 16.85
N GLY A 37 5.05 -3.93 15.96
CA GLY A 37 4.80 -5.36 16.08
C GLY A 37 3.86 -5.76 17.21
N ARG A 38 3.26 -4.80 17.94
CA ARG A 38 2.40 -5.11 19.09
C ARG A 38 1.02 -5.56 18.64
N VAL A 39 0.78 -6.85 18.75
CA VAL A 39 -0.50 -7.51 18.45
C VAL A 39 -1.02 -8.32 19.65
N ASP A 40 -0.56 -7.97 20.85
CA ASP A 40 -0.97 -8.60 22.10
C ASP A 40 -2.48 -8.46 22.30
N GLY A 41 -3.14 -9.59 22.56
CA GLY A 41 -4.60 -9.65 22.72
C GLY A 41 -5.39 -9.63 21.41
N CYS A 42 -4.73 -9.58 20.25
CA CYS A 42 -5.39 -9.74 18.96
C CYS A 42 -5.52 -11.23 18.59
N ARG A 43 -6.59 -11.57 17.87
CA ARG A 43 -6.76 -12.91 17.29
C ARG A 43 -6.10 -12.99 15.92
N ALA A 44 -5.18 -13.92 15.72
CA ALA A 44 -4.59 -14.18 14.42
C ALA A 44 -5.65 -14.74 13.45
N LEU A 45 -5.71 -14.19 12.24
CA LEU A 45 -6.59 -14.63 11.15
C LEU A 45 -5.83 -15.34 10.02
N GLY A 46 -4.52 -15.11 9.92
CA GLY A 46 -3.67 -15.76 8.93
C GLY A 46 -2.41 -14.96 8.62
N GLU A 47 -1.75 -15.32 7.53
CA GLU A 47 -0.61 -14.59 6.96
C GLU A 47 -0.92 -14.16 5.53
N ILE A 48 -0.37 -13.01 5.16
CA ILE A 48 -0.50 -12.37 3.86
C ILE A 48 0.89 -12.27 3.24
N GLY A 49 1.06 -12.87 2.06
CA GLY A 49 2.26 -12.72 1.24
C GLY A 49 1.96 -11.77 0.09
N VAL A 50 2.77 -10.74 -0.06
CA VAL A 50 2.64 -9.74 -1.13
C VAL A 50 3.95 -9.58 -1.87
N SER A 51 3.86 -9.25 -3.15
CA SER A 51 5.01 -9.06 -4.03
C SER A 51 4.77 -7.85 -4.93
N VAL A 52 5.84 -7.10 -5.14
CA VAL A 52 5.94 -6.04 -6.13
C VAL A 52 7.22 -6.23 -6.91
N LYS A 53 7.26 -5.65 -8.11
CA LYS A 53 8.53 -5.58 -8.83
C LYS A 53 9.47 -4.64 -8.07
N ASP A 54 10.64 -5.08 -7.65
CA ASP A 54 11.65 -4.27 -6.97
C ASP A 54 12.78 -3.80 -7.89
N ARG A 55 12.99 -4.48 -9.03
CA ARG A 55 14.02 -4.15 -10.01
C ARG A 55 13.52 -4.16 -11.45
N VAL A 56 14.14 -3.37 -12.33
CA VAL A 56 13.97 -3.44 -13.78
C VAL A 56 15.34 -3.58 -14.44
N GLY A 57 15.66 -4.79 -14.92
CA GLY A 57 16.97 -5.08 -15.49
C GLY A 57 18.07 -4.89 -14.43
N PRO A 58 19.11 -4.06 -14.66
CA PRO A 58 20.14 -3.76 -13.68
C PRO A 58 19.76 -2.65 -12.68
N TYR A 59 18.57 -2.04 -12.78
CA TYR A 59 18.18 -0.87 -11.98
C TYR A 59 17.25 -1.24 -10.83
N GLU A 60 17.68 -0.95 -9.61
CA GLU A 60 16.84 -1.07 -8.40
C GLU A 60 15.81 0.05 -8.31
N ARG A 61 14.60 -0.28 -7.86
CA ARG A 61 13.59 0.70 -7.49
C ARG A 61 13.88 1.25 -6.10
N ASN A 62 13.31 2.41 -5.81
CA ASN A 62 13.40 3.03 -4.50
C ASN A 62 12.79 2.10 -3.43
N SER A 63 13.58 1.71 -2.44
CA SER A 63 13.18 0.75 -1.40
C SER A 63 12.05 1.25 -0.51
N LEU A 64 11.93 2.57 -0.27
CA LEU A 64 10.79 3.15 0.45
C LEU A 64 9.50 3.00 -0.36
N LYS A 65 9.57 3.20 -1.69
CA LYS A 65 8.42 3.01 -2.56
C LYS A 65 7.97 1.55 -2.64
N VAL A 66 8.92 0.62 -2.70
CA VAL A 66 8.65 -0.82 -2.63
C VAL A 66 7.95 -1.18 -1.32
N LYS A 67 8.41 -0.65 -0.18
CA LYS A 67 7.76 -0.84 1.13
C LYS A 67 6.33 -0.29 1.16
N ASP A 68 6.12 0.94 0.70
CA ASP A 68 4.79 1.58 0.67
C ASP A 68 3.78 0.77 -0.17
N GLU A 69 4.23 0.21 -1.30
CA GLU A 69 3.40 -0.62 -2.17
C GLU A 69 3.05 -1.96 -1.54
N LEU A 70 4.03 -2.64 -0.93
CA LEU A 70 3.82 -3.90 -0.25
C LEU A 70 2.82 -3.74 0.91
N GLU A 71 2.96 -2.67 1.70
CA GLU A 71 2.01 -2.36 2.75
C GLU A 71 0.61 -2.10 2.18
N THR A 72 0.51 -1.34 1.10
CA THR A 72 -0.78 -1.06 0.44
C THR A 72 -1.48 -2.35 0.00
N LEU A 73 -0.75 -3.25 -0.64
CA LEU A 73 -1.24 -4.57 -1.04
C LEU A 73 -1.68 -5.39 0.18
N ALA A 74 -0.85 -5.43 1.23
CA ALA A 74 -1.13 -6.21 2.41
C ALA A 74 -2.40 -5.72 3.13
N ARG A 75 -2.66 -4.41 3.14
CA ARG A 75 -3.87 -3.83 3.73
C ARG A 75 -5.12 -4.15 2.91
N ASN A 76 -5.02 -4.14 1.58
CA ASN A 76 -6.14 -4.54 0.73
C ASN A 76 -6.48 -6.02 0.94
N GLU A 77 -5.47 -6.90 1.00
CA GLU A 77 -5.68 -8.32 1.25
C GLU A 77 -6.23 -8.58 2.66
N ALA A 78 -5.73 -7.87 3.67
CA ALA A 78 -6.22 -7.98 5.04
C ALA A 78 -7.72 -7.67 5.15
N ALA A 79 -8.20 -6.68 4.40
CA ALA A 79 -9.63 -6.36 4.38
C ALA A 79 -10.46 -7.50 3.75
N SER A 80 -9.92 -8.19 2.74
CA SER A 80 -10.53 -9.39 2.12
C SER A 80 -10.74 -10.51 3.16
N MET A 81 -9.83 -10.59 4.14
CA MET A 81 -9.81 -11.58 5.23
C MET A 81 -10.53 -11.09 6.51
N GLN A 82 -11.23 -9.96 6.46
CA GLN A 82 -11.86 -9.32 7.62
C GLN A 82 -10.87 -9.02 8.78
N ALA A 83 -9.59 -8.87 8.48
CA ALA A 83 -8.59 -8.39 9.44
C ALA A 83 -8.69 -6.87 9.61
N ASP A 84 -8.50 -6.39 10.83
CA ASP A 84 -8.47 -4.95 11.13
C ASP A 84 -7.05 -4.41 11.34
N THR A 85 -6.08 -5.32 11.48
CA THR A 85 -4.68 -5.02 11.80
C THR A 85 -3.74 -5.97 11.05
N ILE A 86 -2.65 -5.43 10.51
CA ILE A 86 -1.52 -6.19 9.99
C ILE A 86 -0.23 -5.84 10.72
N ALA A 87 0.71 -6.78 10.78
CA ALA A 87 2.06 -6.54 11.29
C ALA A 87 3.08 -7.21 10.38
N ALA A 88 4.16 -6.51 10.04
CA ALA A 88 5.24 -7.07 9.24
C ALA A 88 5.90 -8.25 9.97
N LYS A 89 6.17 -9.33 9.24
CA LYS A 89 6.87 -10.52 9.76
C LYS A 89 8.39 -10.44 9.59
N GLY A 90 8.87 -9.43 8.87
CA GLY A 90 10.27 -9.17 8.57
C GLY A 90 10.39 -8.02 7.58
N GLU A 91 11.63 -7.66 7.25
CA GLU A 91 11.92 -6.70 6.18
C GLU A 91 11.58 -7.28 4.80
N PRO A 92 11.25 -6.43 3.82
CA PRO A 92 11.10 -6.88 2.44
C PRO A 92 12.40 -7.45 1.87
N HIS A 93 12.28 -8.47 1.04
CA HIS A 93 13.37 -9.09 0.30
C HIS A 93 12.92 -9.44 -1.11
N ASP A 94 13.70 -9.09 -2.13
CA ASP A 94 13.39 -9.32 -3.55
C ASP A 94 11.97 -8.85 -3.96
N GLY A 95 11.54 -7.70 -3.43
CA GLY A 95 10.21 -7.16 -3.68
C GLY A 95 9.08 -7.92 -3.01
N GLU A 96 9.36 -8.86 -2.11
CA GLU A 96 8.37 -9.63 -1.37
C GLU A 96 8.39 -9.29 0.12
N GLN A 97 7.22 -9.37 0.76
CA GLN A 97 7.12 -9.26 2.21
C GLN A 97 5.92 -10.05 2.74
N ARG A 98 6.08 -10.60 3.95
CA ARG A 98 5.00 -11.28 4.69
C ARG A 98 4.47 -10.39 5.81
N PHE A 99 3.17 -10.44 6.00
CA PHE A 99 2.45 -9.78 7.08
C PHE A 99 1.58 -10.80 7.82
N GLY A 100 1.52 -10.70 9.14
CA GLY A 100 0.46 -11.35 9.91
C GLY A 100 -0.82 -10.51 9.82
N ALA A 101 -1.97 -11.17 9.72
CA ALA A 101 -3.29 -10.54 9.70
C ALA A 101 -4.05 -10.87 11.00
N TYR A 102 -4.64 -9.86 11.62
CA TYR A 102 -5.22 -9.97 12.95
C TYR A 102 -6.57 -9.25 13.07
N ALA A 103 -7.41 -9.76 13.97
CA ALA A 103 -8.57 -9.07 14.50
C ALA A 103 -8.28 -8.61 15.93
N CYS A 104 -8.04 -7.31 16.09
CA CYS A 104 -7.73 -6.66 17.36
C CYS A 104 -8.95 -6.01 18.03
N GLY A 105 -10.07 -5.89 17.32
CA GLY A 105 -11.33 -5.41 17.88
C GLY A 105 -11.39 -3.89 18.09
N ARG A 106 -10.34 -3.15 17.73
CA ARG A 106 -10.31 -1.68 17.85
C ARG A 106 -11.10 -0.96 16.74
N ARG A 107 -11.79 -1.69 15.86
CA ARG A 107 -12.36 -1.16 14.63
C ARG A 107 -13.83 -1.50 14.32
N ALA A 108 -14.65 -1.53 15.37
CA ALA A 108 -15.95 -0.84 15.31
C ALA A 108 -15.84 0.65 15.74
N ALA A 109 -14.70 1.09 16.30
CA ALA A 109 -14.56 2.43 16.87
C ALA A 109 -14.05 3.52 15.91
N ALA A 110 -13.82 3.19 14.62
CA ALA A 110 -13.48 4.15 13.58
C ALA A 110 -14.52 4.13 12.45
N ALA A 111 -15.81 4.17 12.82
CA ALA A 111 -16.83 4.69 11.91
C ALA A 111 -16.61 6.21 11.76
N PRO A 112 -16.57 6.79 10.55
CA PRO A 112 -16.48 8.23 10.41
C PRO A 112 -17.85 8.84 10.72
N SER A 113 -18.02 9.40 11.91
CA SER A 113 -19.07 10.40 12.16
C SER A 113 -18.53 11.57 12.96
N ARG A 114 -17.71 12.38 12.28
CA ARG A 114 -17.79 13.84 12.34
C ARG A 114 -17.08 14.39 11.12
N GLN A 115 -17.84 15.07 10.25
CA GLN A 115 -17.29 15.83 9.13
C GLN A 115 -16.27 16.83 9.68
N GLN A 116 -14.99 16.64 9.37
CA GLN A 116 -13.98 17.67 9.50
C GLN A 116 -14.37 18.79 8.53
N PRO A 117 -14.48 20.07 8.97
CA PRO A 117 -14.60 21.19 8.03
C PRO A 117 -13.41 21.17 7.06
N PRO A 118 -13.58 21.59 5.80
CA PRO A 118 -12.50 21.55 4.82
C PRO A 118 -11.33 22.40 5.31
N ALA A 119 -10.20 21.75 5.59
CA ALA A 119 -8.93 22.42 5.74
C ALA A 119 -8.60 23.11 4.40
N SER A 120 -8.46 24.44 4.44
CA SER A 120 -8.01 25.24 3.31
C SER A 120 -6.66 24.73 2.81
N LYS A 121 -6.54 24.59 1.49
CA LYS A 121 -5.32 24.17 0.80
C LYS A 121 -4.29 25.31 0.87
N ASP A 122 -3.03 24.95 1.11
CA ASP A 122 -1.81 25.77 0.99
C ASP A 122 -1.28 26.46 2.26
N GLY A 123 -0.98 25.69 3.31
CA GLY A 123 -0.17 26.16 4.43
C GLY A 123 0.87 25.13 4.88
N ALA A 124 2.15 25.41 4.64
CA ALA A 124 3.24 24.80 5.40
C ALA A 124 3.54 25.74 6.58
N GLU A 125 3.23 25.32 7.80
CA GLU A 125 3.63 26.07 8.99
C GLU A 125 5.06 25.70 9.38
N THR A 126 5.93 26.71 9.46
CA THR A 126 7.28 26.59 10.03
C THR A 126 7.33 27.38 11.32
N TYR A 127 7.94 26.80 12.36
CA TYR A 127 8.10 27.42 13.67
C TYR A 127 9.54 27.93 13.82
N PRO A 128 9.77 29.08 14.49
CA PRO A 128 11.11 29.58 14.72
C PRO A 128 11.86 28.66 15.69
N VAL A 129 13.03 28.20 15.26
CA VAL A 129 14.03 27.62 16.17
C VAL A 129 14.59 28.79 16.97
N LYS A 130 14.34 28.81 18.29
CA LYS A 130 15.07 29.71 19.18
C LYS A 130 16.44 29.08 19.43
N ASP A 131 17.49 29.80 19.08
CA ASP A 131 18.87 29.51 19.48
C ASP A 131 19.02 29.52 21.02
#